data_AF-A0A6U2FYI1-F1
#
_entry.id   AF-A0A6U2FYI1-F1
#
_cell.length_a   1.000
_cell.length_b   1.000
_cell.length_c   1.000
_cell.angle_alpha   90.00
_cell.angle_beta   90.00
_cell.angle_gamma   90.00
#
_symmetry.space_group_name_H-M   'P 1'
#
loop_
_entity.id
_entity.type
_entity.pdbx_description
1 polymer ?
#
loop_
_entity_poly.entity_id
_entity_poly.type
_entity_poly.pdbx_seq_one_letter_code
_entity_poly.pdbx_strand_id
1 'polypeptide(L)'
;MGWHWTYGAADGSAAALLLGLTGLAIGMAVTEADGAEDGSKDGIWYIWFSVLFAPMGCLLRWQLSGLNGRTGWFPLGTFFANMLACCVDYGLEVVMLRVPLTPLQRAVVLGVVTGTDGCLSTVSTWVVELQTLSLRPALMTRAYVYGASSIVCGVVFGLLIYGVPYWTD
;
A
#
# COMPACT_ATOMS: atom_id res chain seq x y z
N MET A 1 -2.58 27.43 18.13
CA MET A 1 -2.75 26.05 18.62
C MET A 1 -1.41 25.36 18.44
N GLY A 2 -0.67 25.16 19.54
CA GLY A 2 0.78 24.96 19.54
C GLY A 2 1.21 23.58 19.05
N TRP A 3 2.18 23.56 18.13
CA TRP A 3 2.75 22.39 17.46
C TRP A 3 4.25 22.27 17.77
N HIS A 4 4.66 22.20 19.03
CA HIS A 4 6.10 22.11 19.32
C HIS A 4 6.32 21.20 20.53
N TRP A 5 7.26 20.25 20.40
CA TRP A 5 7.90 19.39 21.43
C TRP A 5 7.47 17.92 21.57
N THR A 6 6.24 17.50 21.31
CA THR A 6 5.85 16.08 21.49
C THR A 6 6.15 15.18 20.29
N TYR A 7 6.28 15.75 19.08
CA TYR A 7 6.50 15.00 17.84
C TYR A 7 7.91 14.40 17.76
N GLY A 8 8.97 15.11 18.15
CA GLY A 8 10.34 14.59 17.96
C GLY A 8 10.65 13.30 18.73
N ALA A 9 10.10 13.13 19.94
CA ALA A 9 10.29 11.90 20.72
C ALA A 9 9.40 10.74 20.22
N ALA A 10 8.17 11.04 19.77
CA ALA A 10 7.25 10.06 19.20
C ALA A 10 7.70 9.62 17.79
N ASP A 11 8.18 10.55 16.98
CA ASP A 11 8.74 10.30 15.66
C ASP A 11 10.07 9.54 15.78
N GLY A 12 10.89 9.88 16.79
CA GLY A 12 12.13 9.18 17.11
C GLY A 12 11.89 7.75 17.60
N SER A 13 10.90 7.53 18.46
CA SER A 13 10.55 6.18 18.92
C SER A 13 9.92 5.35 17.82
N ALA A 14 9.08 5.94 16.96
CA ALA A 14 8.54 5.29 15.78
C ALA A 14 9.65 4.89 14.79
N ALA A 15 10.60 5.78 14.52
CA ALA A 15 11.75 5.49 13.66
C ALA A 15 12.64 4.39 14.26
N ALA A 16 12.90 4.42 15.57
CA ALA A 16 13.69 3.40 16.25
C ALA A 16 12.99 2.03 16.25
N LEU A 17 11.68 1.99 16.49
CA LEU A 17 10.86 0.78 16.38
C LEU A 17 10.88 0.23 14.95
N LEU A 18 10.73 1.11 13.96
CA LEU A 18 10.78 0.75 12.56
C LEU A 18 12.12 0.14 12.17
N LEU A 19 13.22 0.79 12.54
CA LEU A 19 14.56 0.28 12.28
C LEU A 19 14.85 -1.02 13.04
N GLY A 20 14.37 -1.14 14.28
CA GLY A 20 14.51 -2.35 15.10
C GLY A 20 13.72 -3.54 14.54
N LEU A 21 12.45 -3.34 14.18
CA LEU A 21 11.60 -4.37 13.56
C LEU A 21 12.12 -4.75 12.17
N THR A 22 12.63 -3.78 11.42
CA THR A 22 13.29 -4.00 10.13
C THR A 22 14.56 -4.84 10.30
N GLY A 23 15.42 -4.48 11.26
CA GLY A 23 16.64 -5.22 11.55
C GLY A 23 16.36 -6.65 12.00
N LEU A 24 15.33 -6.84 12.83
CA LEU A 24 14.84 -8.15 13.24
C LEU A 24 14.32 -8.97 12.05
N ALA A 25 13.51 -8.35 11.19
CA ALA A 25 12.97 -9.00 9.99
C ALA A 25 14.08 -9.47 9.03
N ILE A 26 15.10 -8.63 8.81
CA ILE A 26 16.28 -8.99 8.01
C ILE A 26 17.06 -10.12 8.69
N GLY A 27 17.26 -10.05 10.01
CA GLY A 27 17.96 -11.09 10.77
C GLY A 27 17.26 -12.44 10.67
N MET A 28 15.94 -12.46 10.83
CA MET A 28 15.13 -13.67 10.71
C MET A 28 15.16 -14.25 9.29
N ALA A 29 15.06 -13.39 8.26
CA ALA A 29 15.20 -13.80 6.87
C ALA A 29 16.55 -14.49 6.61
N VAL A 30 17.64 -13.95 7.17
CA VAL A 30 18.98 -14.53 7.05
C VAL A 30 19.09 -15.86 7.81
N THR A 31 18.52 -15.97 9.01
CA THR A 31 18.58 -17.24 9.77
C THR A 31 17.74 -18.35 9.13
N GLU A 32 16.60 -18.02 8.52
CA GLU A 32 15.76 -18.98 7.80
C GLU A 32 16.38 -19.38 6.45
N ALA A 33 17.19 -18.51 5.86
CA ALA A 33 18.02 -18.81 4.69
C ALA A 33 18.95 -20.01 4.93
N ASP A 34 19.64 -19.97 6.07
CA ASP A 34 20.70 -20.91 6.43
C ASP A 34 20.15 -22.27 6.88
N GLY A 35 18.91 -22.30 7.40
CA GLY A 35 18.31 -23.51 7.98
C GLY A 35 17.42 -24.35 7.05
N ALA A 36 17.01 -23.84 5.89
CA ALA A 36 16.01 -24.54 5.07
C ALA A 36 16.62 -25.47 3.99
N GLU A 37 16.04 -26.67 3.84
CA GLU A 37 16.35 -27.61 2.76
C GLU A 37 15.80 -27.13 1.41
N ASP A 38 16.48 -27.52 0.33
CA ASP A 38 16.52 -26.94 -1.03
C ASP A 38 15.22 -27.00 -1.88
N GLY A 39 14.04 -27.15 -1.26
CA GLY A 39 12.78 -27.36 -1.99
C GLY A 39 11.55 -26.58 -1.51
N SER A 40 11.58 -25.95 -0.33
CA SER A 40 10.43 -25.25 0.28
C SER A 40 10.58 -23.72 0.29
N LYS A 41 11.62 -23.18 -0.35
CA LYS A 41 12.12 -21.81 -0.17
C LYS A 41 11.53 -20.74 -1.09
N ASP A 42 10.73 -21.11 -2.09
CA ASP A 42 10.32 -20.16 -3.13
C ASP A 42 9.32 -19.08 -2.65
N GLY A 43 8.84 -19.15 -1.39
CA GLY A 43 7.75 -18.31 -0.93
C GLY A 43 7.85 -17.66 0.45
N ILE A 44 8.84 -17.91 1.32
CA ILE A 44 8.81 -17.30 2.68
C ILE A 44 9.42 -15.90 2.73
N TRP A 45 10.45 -15.65 1.92
CA TRP A 45 11.25 -14.43 1.96
C TRP A 45 10.46 -13.14 1.74
N TYR A 46 9.38 -13.18 0.95
CA TYR A 46 8.57 -12.00 0.70
C TYR A 46 7.91 -11.46 1.97
N ILE A 47 7.67 -12.31 2.99
CA ILE A 47 7.06 -11.90 4.26
C ILE A 47 7.99 -10.90 4.97
N TRP A 48 9.29 -11.21 5.03
CA TRP A 48 10.28 -10.33 5.63
C TRP A 48 10.44 -9.02 4.86
N PHE A 49 10.47 -9.09 3.52
CA PHE A 49 10.44 -7.88 2.69
C PHE A 49 9.15 -7.07 2.89
N SER A 50 8.00 -7.71 3.11
CA SER A 50 6.74 -7.04 3.39
C SER A 50 6.80 -6.23 4.69
N VAL A 51 7.37 -6.82 5.75
CA VAL A 51 7.58 -6.14 7.03
C VAL A 51 8.51 -4.93 6.88
N LEU A 52 9.59 -5.08 6.09
CA LEU A 52 10.53 -4.00 5.78
C LEU A 52 9.86 -2.85 4.99
N PHE A 53 8.98 -3.15 4.03
CA PHE A 53 8.41 -2.16 3.13
C PHE A 53 7.09 -1.53 3.60
N ALA A 54 6.30 -2.23 4.43
CA ALA A 54 5.05 -1.73 5.01
C ALA A 54 5.10 -0.29 5.61
N PRO A 55 6.17 0.10 6.33
CA PRO A 55 6.31 1.46 6.86
C PRO A 55 6.24 2.56 5.81
N MET A 56 6.80 2.32 4.63
CA MET A 56 6.81 3.27 3.53
C MET A 56 5.38 3.56 3.05
N GLY A 57 4.57 2.51 2.89
CA GLY A 57 3.15 2.64 2.53
C GLY A 57 2.35 3.41 3.56
N CYS A 58 2.58 3.12 4.86
CA CYS A 58 1.91 3.82 5.95
C CYS A 58 2.25 5.32 5.99
N LEU A 59 3.53 5.67 5.87
CA LEU A 59 3.99 7.06 5.83
C LEU A 59 3.42 7.81 4.62
N LEU A 60 3.44 7.20 3.44
CA LEU A 60 2.88 7.81 2.24
C LEU A 60 1.37 8.04 2.37
N ARG A 61 0.62 7.05 2.87
CA ARG A 61 -0.82 7.22 3.14
C ARG A 61 -1.07 8.34 4.17
N TRP A 62 -0.26 8.43 5.22
CA TRP A 62 -0.37 9.52 6.20
C TRP A 62 -0.12 10.89 5.56
N GLN A 63 0.91 11.04 4.74
CA GLN A 63 1.17 12.28 4.01
C GLN A 63 0.00 12.65 3.09
N LEU A 64 -0.54 11.68 2.35
CA LEU A 64 -1.70 11.89 1.47
C LEU A 64 -2.96 12.25 2.25
N SER A 65 -3.13 11.76 3.48
CA SER A 65 -4.32 12.04 4.30
C SER A 65 -4.54 13.54 4.57
N GLY A 66 -3.49 14.37 4.49
CA GLY A 66 -3.61 15.84 4.55
C GLY A 66 -4.48 16.44 3.43
N LEU A 67 -4.79 15.67 2.38
CA LEU A 67 -5.68 16.06 1.30
C LEU A 67 -7.16 15.77 1.58
N ASN A 68 -7.50 14.96 2.59
CA ASN A 68 -8.86 14.46 2.87
C ASN A 68 -9.89 15.52 3.29
N GLY A 69 -9.48 16.78 3.47
CA GLY A 69 -10.38 17.91 3.77
C GLY A 69 -10.48 18.95 2.66
N ARG A 70 -9.71 18.86 1.57
CA ARG A 70 -9.53 19.97 0.62
C ARG A 70 -10.75 20.28 -0.25
N THR A 71 -11.60 19.29 -0.53
CA THR A 71 -12.77 19.44 -1.41
C THR A 71 -14.08 19.56 -0.63
N GLY A 72 -14.02 19.46 0.70
CA GLY A 72 -15.18 19.51 1.62
C GLY A 72 -16.05 18.25 1.66
N TRP A 73 -15.93 17.33 0.71
CA TRP A 73 -16.73 16.10 0.69
C TRP A 73 -16.02 14.89 0.07
N PHE A 74 -15.03 15.09 -0.80
CA PHE A 74 -14.30 14.02 -1.47
C PHE A 74 -12.93 13.81 -0.81
N PRO A 75 -12.70 12.69 -0.10
CA PRO A 75 -11.42 12.40 0.55
C PRO A 75 -10.32 12.08 -0.47
N LEU A 76 -9.69 13.14 -0.99
CA LEU A 76 -8.68 13.02 -2.06
C LEU A 76 -7.47 12.19 -1.64
N GLY A 77 -7.05 12.29 -0.38
CA GLY A 77 -5.90 11.56 0.16
C GLY A 77 -6.13 10.06 0.14
N THR A 78 -7.27 9.61 0.66
CA THR A 78 -7.67 8.19 0.67
C THR A 78 -7.84 7.67 -0.75
N PHE A 79 -8.50 8.45 -1.61
CA PHE A 79 -8.65 8.12 -3.03
C PHE A 79 -7.29 7.92 -3.70
N PHE A 80 -6.38 8.91 -3.61
CA PHE A 80 -5.06 8.80 -4.26
C PHE A 80 -4.22 7.69 -3.64
N ALA A 81 -4.27 7.47 -2.34
CA ALA A 81 -3.54 6.38 -1.69
C ALA A 81 -3.98 5.02 -2.26
N ASN A 82 -5.29 4.78 -2.37
CA ASN A 82 -5.82 3.56 -2.96
C ASN A 82 -5.46 3.43 -4.45
N MET A 83 -5.59 4.51 -5.23
CA MET A 83 -5.28 4.46 -6.67
C MET A 83 -3.79 4.23 -6.93
N LEU A 84 -2.91 4.84 -6.14
CA LEU A 84 -1.46 4.62 -6.23
C LEU A 84 -1.12 3.17 -5.89
N ALA A 85 -1.68 2.63 -4.80
CA ALA A 85 -1.49 1.22 -4.44
C ALA A 85 -1.94 0.27 -5.57
N CYS A 86 -3.11 0.52 -6.17
CA CYS A 86 -3.57 -0.26 -7.33
C CYS A 86 -2.59 -0.18 -8.51
N CYS A 87 -2.12 1.02 -8.87
CA CYS A 87 -1.22 1.18 -10.00
C CYS A 87 0.14 0.50 -9.78
N VAL A 88 0.68 0.57 -8.55
CA VAL A 88 1.93 -0.11 -8.19
C VAL A 88 1.74 -1.62 -8.24
N ASP A 89 0.70 -2.15 -7.60
CA ASP A 89 0.34 -3.57 -7.59
C ASP A 89 0.22 -4.12 -9.03
N TYR A 90 -0.62 -3.50 -9.86
CA TYR A 90 -0.82 -3.93 -11.24
C TYR A 90 0.46 -3.85 -12.08
N GLY A 91 1.25 -2.78 -11.90
CA GLY A 91 2.51 -2.62 -12.63
C GLY A 91 3.55 -3.67 -12.26
N LEU A 92 3.67 -3.98 -10.97
CA LEU A 92 4.58 -5.01 -10.47
C LEU A 92 4.14 -6.42 -10.87
N GLU A 93 2.84 -6.70 -10.87
CA GLU A 93 2.30 -7.97 -11.36
C GLU A 93 2.61 -8.18 -12.85
N VAL A 94 2.46 -7.13 -13.68
CA VAL A 94 2.88 -7.17 -15.10
C VAL A 94 4.37 -7.49 -15.22
N VAL A 95 5.22 -6.88 -14.40
CA VAL A 95 6.66 -7.19 -14.39
C VAL A 95 6.91 -8.66 -14.04
N MET A 96 6.23 -9.19 -13.02
CA MET A 96 6.36 -10.59 -12.60
C MET A 96 5.88 -11.61 -13.64
N LEU A 97 4.94 -11.20 -14.51
CA LEU A 97 4.41 -12.01 -15.60
C LEU A 97 5.30 -11.97 -16.85
N ARG A 98 5.93 -10.82 -17.14
CA ARG A 98 6.64 -10.59 -18.41
C ARG A 98 8.16 -10.75 -18.29
N VAL A 99 8.72 -10.57 -17.10
CA VAL A 99 10.16 -10.61 -16.88
C VAL A 99 10.52 -11.90 -16.13
N PRO A 100 11.50 -12.69 -16.60
CA PRO A 100 11.99 -13.83 -15.85
C PRO A 100 12.78 -13.34 -14.63
N LEU A 101 12.13 -13.32 -13.47
CA LEU A 101 12.72 -12.93 -12.19
C LEU A 101 13.29 -14.15 -11.47
N THR A 102 14.44 -13.98 -10.82
CA THR A 102 14.94 -14.97 -9.86
C THR A 102 14.02 -15.07 -8.64
N PRO A 103 14.06 -16.17 -7.86
CA PRO A 103 13.23 -16.30 -6.66
C PRO A 103 13.39 -15.13 -5.68
N LEU A 104 14.62 -14.64 -5.47
CA LEU A 104 14.88 -13.49 -4.61
C LEU A 104 14.25 -12.20 -5.17
N GLN A 105 14.40 -11.93 -6.47
CA GLN A 105 13.79 -10.75 -7.11
C GLN A 105 12.27 -10.80 -7.01
N ARG A 106 11.67 -11.96 -7.27
CA ARG A 106 10.23 -12.18 -7.11
C ARG A 106 9.77 -11.94 -5.67
N ALA A 107 10.52 -12.41 -4.69
CA ALA A 107 10.23 -12.18 -3.27
C ALA A 107 10.28 -10.69 -2.88
N VAL A 108 11.24 -9.93 -3.41
CA VAL A 108 11.32 -8.47 -3.19
C VAL A 108 10.08 -7.78 -3.78
N VAL A 109 9.70 -8.11 -5.02
CA VAL A 109 8.53 -7.52 -5.67
C VAL A 109 7.24 -7.84 -4.90
N LEU A 110 7.05 -9.11 -4.50
CA LEU A 110 5.92 -9.52 -3.65
C LEU A 110 5.93 -8.81 -2.29
N GLY A 111 7.12 -8.53 -1.75
CA GLY A 111 7.27 -7.77 -0.51
C GLY A 111 6.80 -6.32 -0.65
N VAL A 112 7.02 -5.68 -1.80
CA VAL A 112 6.51 -4.33 -2.09
C VAL A 112 4.98 -4.36 -2.19
N VAL A 113 4.44 -5.28 -2.98
CA VAL A 113 2.98 -5.44 -3.15
C VAL A 113 2.31 -5.71 -1.80
N THR A 114 2.79 -6.71 -1.06
CA THR A 114 2.14 -7.12 0.20
C THR A 114 2.39 -6.11 1.32
N GLY A 115 3.59 -5.53 1.40
CA GLY A 115 3.98 -4.58 2.43
C GLY A 115 3.53 -3.15 2.13
N THR A 116 4.18 -2.51 1.15
CA THR A 116 3.91 -1.10 0.79
C THR A 116 2.46 -0.91 0.37
N ASP A 117 1.99 -1.63 -0.64
CA ASP A 117 0.64 -1.39 -1.19
C ASP A 117 -0.46 -1.81 -0.19
N GLY A 118 -0.19 -2.86 0.59
CA GLY A 118 -1.06 -3.27 1.71
C GLY A 118 -1.23 -2.19 2.78
N CYS A 119 -0.18 -1.42 3.09
CA CYS A 119 -0.24 -0.33 4.09
C CYS A 119 -0.61 1.04 3.49
N LEU A 120 -0.38 1.22 2.19
CA LEU A 120 -0.75 2.41 1.42
C LEU A 120 -2.24 2.43 1.08
N SER A 121 -2.81 1.27 0.74
CA SER A 121 -4.25 1.14 0.51
C SER A 121 -5.03 1.04 1.82
N THR A 122 -6.33 1.34 1.77
CA THR A 122 -7.24 1.17 2.89
C THR A 122 -8.69 1.05 2.44
N VAL A 123 -9.33 -0.05 2.83
CA VAL A 123 -10.78 -0.23 2.71
C VAL A 123 -11.49 0.28 3.96
N SER A 124 -10.89 0.12 5.15
CA SER A 124 -11.52 0.50 6.42
C SER A 124 -11.77 2.01 6.51
N THR A 125 -10.78 2.83 6.16
CA THR A 125 -10.96 4.29 6.12
C THR A 125 -11.96 4.70 5.04
N TRP A 126 -11.87 4.09 3.86
CA TRP A 126 -12.80 4.35 2.76
C TRP A 126 -14.27 4.05 3.14
N VAL A 127 -14.53 2.94 3.83
CA VAL A 127 -15.86 2.59 4.33
C VAL A 127 -16.36 3.61 5.37
N VAL A 128 -15.51 4.04 6.32
CA VAL A 128 -15.87 5.06 7.32
C VAL A 128 -16.21 6.40 6.66
N GLU A 129 -15.46 6.80 5.63
CA GLU A 129 -15.73 8.02 4.87
C GLU A 129 -17.06 7.94 4.12
N LEU A 130 -17.34 6.80 3.47
CA LEU A 130 -18.63 6.55 2.80
C LEU A 130 -19.80 6.60 3.77
N GLN A 131 -19.67 5.96 4.94
CA GLN A 131 -20.68 6.00 5.99
C GLN A 131 -20.89 7.43 6.49
N THR A 132 -19.82 8.19 6.69
CA THR A 132 -19.89 9.58 7.15
C THR A 132 -20.57 10.50 6.13
N LEU A 133 -20.46 10.21 4.84
CA LEU A 133 -21.18 10.90 3.77
C LEU A 133 -22.65 10.46 3.69
N SER A 134 -22.93 9.15 3.81
CA SER A 134 -24.29 8.61 3.68
C SER A 134 -25.20 8.98 4.86
N LEU A 135 -24.65 9.19 6.06
CA LEU A 135 -25.39 9.67 7.23
C LEU A 135 -25.87 11.13 7.09
N ARG A 136 -25.39 11.88 6.09
CA ARG A 136 -25.80 13.26 5.82
C ARG A 136 -26.71 13.27 4.59
N PRO A 137 -28.04 13.51 4.73
CA PRO A 137 -28.99 13.41 3.61
C PRO A 137 -28.59 14.27 2.39
N ALA A 138 -28.07 15.48 2.63
CA ALA A 138 -27.59 16.39 1.58
C ALA A 138 -26.34 15.90 0.83
N LEU A 139 -25.60 14.92 1.36
CA LEU A 139 -24.38 14.37 0.77
C LEU A 139 -24.53 12.91 0.33
N MET A 140 -25.73 12.33 0.42
CA MET A 140 -25.96 10.92 0.07
C MET A 140 -25.55 10.59 -1.37
N THR A 141 -25.93 11.44 -2.35
CA THR A 141 -25.50 11.27 -3.75
C THR A 141 -23.97 11.33 -3.89
N ARG A 142 -23.30 12.16 -3.09
CA ARG A 142 -21.84 12.28 -3.09
C ARG A 142 -21.15 11.03 -2.53
N ALA A 143 -21.76 10.34 -1.57
CA ALA A 143 -21.27 9.05 -1.10
C ALA A 143 -21.24 8.02 -2.25
N TYR A 144 -22.30 7.94 -3.05
CA TYR A 144 -22.34 7.05 -4.22
C TYR A 144 -21.31 7.43 -5.28
N VAL A 145 -21.17 8.72 -5.59
CA VAL A 145 -20.15 9.19 -6.55
C VAL A 145 -18.75 8.84 -6.07
N TYR A 146 -18.43 9.11 -4.79
CA TYR A 146 -17.14 8.78 -4.22
C TYR A 146 -16.87 7.26 -4.27
N GLY A 147 -17.80 6.46 -3.77
CA GLY A 147 -17.65 5.00 -3.75
C GLY A 147 -17.51 4.40 -5.15
N ALA A 148 -18.37 4.82 -6.09
CA ALA A 148 -18.29 4.37 -7.48
C ALA A 148 -16.98 4.81 -8.13
N SER A 149 -16.53 6.05 -7.92
CA SER A 149 -15.29 6.54 -8.49
C SER A 149 -14.07 5.75 -8.01
N SER A 150 -13.98 5.43 -6.70
CA SER A 150 -12.89 4.61 -6.16
C SER A 150 -12.83 3.22 -6.81
N ILE A 151 -13.97 2.58 -7.05
CA ILE A 151 -14.02 1.26 -7.68
C ILE A 151 -13.71 1.35 -9.18
N VAL A 152 -14.43 2.22 -9.89
CA VAL A 152 -14.32 2.33 -11.35
C VAL A 152 -12.91 2.76 -11.76
N CYS A 153 -12.30 3.72 -11.05
CA CYS A 153 -10.92 4.13 -11.35
C CYS A 153 -9.93 2.99 -11.11
N GLY A 154 -10.07 2.23 -10.01
CA GLY A 154 -9.23 1.05 -9.77
C GLY A 154 -9.33 0.02 -10.90
N VAL A 155 -10.56 -0.31 -11.31
CA VAL A 155 -10.80 -1.23 -12.44
C VAL A 155 -10.22 -0.70 -13.76
N VAL A 156 -10.44 0.57 -14.06
CA VAL A 156 -9.92 1.20 -15.30
C VAL A 156 -8.39 1.17 -15.29
N PHE A 157 -7.74 1.51 -14.18
CA PHE A 157 -6.28 1.42 -14.09
C PHE A 157 -5.79 -0.02 -14.28
N GLY A 158 -6.45 -1.01 -13.68
CA GLY A 158 -6.11 -2.42 -13.90
C GLY A 158 -6.25 -2.84 -15.36
N LEU A 159 -7.37 -2.49 -16.01
CA LEU A 159 -7.59 -2.79 -17.42
C LEU A 159 -6.52 -2.15 -18.32
N LEU A 160 -6.14 -0.90 -18.05
CA LEU A 160 -5.12 -0.22 -18.83
C LEU A 160 -3.73 -0.82 -18.58
N ILE A 161 -3.35 -1.07 -17.33
CA ILE A 161 -2.01 -1.56 -16.99
C ILE A 161 -1.82 -3.01 -17.46
N TYR A 162 -2.80 -3.89 -17.25
CA TYR A 162 -2.74 -5.27 -17.76
C TYR A 162 -2.97 -5.35 -19.27
N GLY A 163 -3.90 -4.55 -19.79
CA GLY A 163 -4.36 -4.62 -21.17
C GLY A 163 -3.38 -4.02 -22.17
N VAL A 164 -2.77 -2.87 -21.86
CA VAL A 164 -1.87 -2.19 -22.81
C VAL A 164 -0.74 -3.11 -23.30
N PRO A 165 0.04 -3.77 -22.44
CA PRO A 165 1.07 -4.70 -22.89
C PRO A 165 0.52 -5.78 -23.82
N TYR A 166 -0.67 -6.30 -23.56
CA TYR A 166 -1.30 -7.32 -24.41
C TYR A 166 -1.83 -6.78 -25.74
N TRP A 167 -2.34 -5.55 -25.77
CA TRP A 167 -2.87 -4.93 -27.00
C TRP A 167 -1.80 -4.41 -27.94
N THR A 168 -0.59 -4.16 -27.42
CA THR A 168 0.53 -3.59 -28.18
C THR A 168 1.61 -4.60 -28.55
N ASP A 169 1.49 -5.85 -28.13
CA ASP A 169 2.31 -6.98 -28.58
C ASP A 169 1.82 -7.48 -29.96
#